data_AF-A0A4Z0Q8Q1-F1
#
_entry.id   AF-A0A4Z0Q8Q1-F1
#
_cell.length_a   1.000
_cell.length_b   1.000
_cell.length_c   1.000
_cell.angle_alpha   90.00
_cell.angle_beta   90.00
_cell.angle_gamma   90.00
#
_symmetry.space_group_name_H-M   'P 1'
#
loop_
_entity.id
_entity.type
_entity.pdbx_description
1 polymer ?
#
loop_
_entity_poly.entity_id
_entity_poly.type
_entity_poly.pdbx_seq_one_letter_code
_entity_poly.pdbx_strand_id
1 'polypeptide(L)'
;MPTAAPGSPTEAPADRLDQIFEGLQQKSIAKQAIFRNTRAAFDTLRLVSQELVVELSRKITPVDSNVLIEYRPVNDMEFHIKFSGDLLIFVMHSNIVTFPDDYGPMPSKYVEADFRRRFFGHIMAYNFMADSIKYQRMNDPGYLVGRLLINIENHYFLEGVQQLELPDNDMADNLVTPDMMRLFVESAMIAAVNNDLVAPPMQDIQKITVKQKVENQQVSRGSKVGFSFSSEQHHSVDGLLY
;
A
#
# COMPACT_ATOMS: atom_id res chain seq x y z
N MET A 1 48.00 -59.84 3.54
CA MET A 1 47.10 -59.50 2.43
C MET A 1 45.69 -59.28 2.99
N PRO A 2 44.92 -58.32 2.45
CA PRO A 2 44.77 -57.02 3.12
C PRO A 2 43.34 -56.67 3.59
N THR A 3 43.30 -55.58 4.37
CA THR A 3 42.27 -54.52 4.45
C THR A 3 40.90 -54.83 5.04
N ALA A 4 40.73 -54.38 6.29
CA ALA A 4 39.49 -53.79 6.78
C ALA A 4 39.61 -52.25 6.82
N ALA A 5 38.45 -51.60 6.67
CA ALA A 5 38.10 -50.19 6.93
C ALA A 5 38.15 -49.21 5.73
N PRO A 6 37.34 -48.12 5.75
CA PRO A 6 36.04 -47.94 6.41
C PRO A 6 35.00 -47.24 5.50
N GLY A 7 33.76 -47.19 5.98
CA GLY A 7 32.64 -46.51 5.33
C GLY A 7 32.91 -45.03 5.05
N SER A 8 32.33 -44.59 3.94
CA SER A 8 32.30 -43.21 3.47
C SER A 8 31.70 -42.29 4.54
N PRO A 9 32.28 -41.12 4.80
CA PRO A 9 31.76 -40.18 5.78
C PRO A 9 30.44 -39.60 5.25
N THR A 10 29.39 -39.73 6.05
CA THR A 10 28.15 -38.97 5.94
C THR A 10 28.51 -37.48 6.06
N GLU A 11 28.32 -36.70 4.98
CA GLU A 11 28.46 -35.24 5.02
C GLU A 11 27.63 -34.66 6.16
N ALA A 12 28.32 -33.93 7.05
CA ALA A 12 27.79 -33.49 8.32
C ALA A 12 26.83 -32.29 8.19
N PRO A 13 25.86 -32.13 9.10
CA PRO A 13 24.85 -31.06 9.15
C PRO A 13 25.36 -29.61 9.35
N ALA A 14 26.66 -29.35 9.21
CA ALA A 14 27.27 -28.01 9.31
C ALA A 14 26.92 -27.10 8.11
N ASP A 15 26.67 -27.69 6.93
CA ASP A 15 26.43 -26.97 5.68
C ASP A 15 25.05 -26.25 5.63
N ARG A 16 24.03 -26.80 6.27
CA ARG A 16 22.67 -26.21 6.24
C ARG A 16 22.54 -24.97 7.11
N LEU A 17 23.24 -24.94 8.24
CA LEU A 17 23.20 -23.81 9.17
C LEU A 17 23.87 -22.58 8.57
N ASP A 18 25.00 -22.78 7.88
CA ASP A 18 25.72 -21.71 7.18
C ASP A 18 24.91 -21.18 6.00
N GLN A 19 24.28 -22.05 5.20
CA GLN A 19 23.35 -21.64 4.14
C GLN A 19 22.13 -20.84 4.68
N ILE A 20 21.56 -21.28 5.81
CA ILE A 20 20.48 -20.55 6.49
C ILE A 20 20.99 -19.19 6.98
N PHE A 21 22.17 -19.15 7.60
CA PHE A 21 22.78 -17.94 8.12
C PHE A 21 23.04 -16.92 7.01
N GLU A 22 23.67 -17.33 5.91
CA GLU A 22 23.91 -16.47 4.74
C GLU A 22 22.61 -15.98 4.11
N GLY A 23 21.64 -16.88 3.91
CA GLY A 23 20.33 -16.53 3.36
C GLY A 23 19.56 -15.55 4.24
N LEU A 24 19.60 -15.74 5.57
CA LEU A 24 18.99 -14.83 6.54
C LEU A 24 19.72 -13.50 6.59
N GLN A 25 21.04 -13.50 6.58
CA GLN A 25 21.84 -12.28 6.66
C GLN A 25 21.60 -11.40 5.44
N GLN A 26 21.71 -11.95 4.23
CA GLN A 26 21.53 -11.18 2.99
C GLN A 26 20.09 -10.66 2.86
N LYS A 27 19.08 -11.52 3.07
CA LYS A 27 17.67 -11.12 2.91
C LYS A 27 17.20 -10.18 4.02
N SER A 28 17.59 -10.42 5.27
CA SER A 28 17.11 -9.60 6.39
C SER A 28 17.72 -8.20 6.37
N ILE A 29 19.03 -8.09 6.08
CA ILE A 29 19.70 -6.79 5.98
C ILE A 29 19.10 -5.98 4.82
N ALA A 30 18.92 -6.62 3.65
CA ALA A 30 18.31 -5.96 2.49
C ALA A 30 16.89 -5.46 2.81
N LYS A 31 16.03 -6.33 3.37
CA LYS A 31 14.65 -5.95 3.72
C LYS A 31 14.58 -4.80 4.72
N GLN A 32 15.43 -4.81 5.75
CA GLN A 32 15.48 -3.72 6.71
C GLN A 32 15.98 -2.41 6.10
N ALA A 33 16.99 -2.48 5.22
CA ALA A 33 17.49 -1.31 4.49
C ALA A 33 16.40 -0.71 3.59
N ILE A 34 15.71 -1.56 2.82
CA ILE A 34 14.60 -1.14 1.95
C ILE A 34 13.49 -0.52 2.79
N PHE A 35 13.08 -1.14 3.91
CA PHE A 35 12.05 -0.57 4.79
C PHE A 35 12.42 0.84 5.28
N ARG A 36 13.69 1.06 5.66
CA ARG A 36 14.16 2.40 6.07
C ARG A 36 14.09 3.40 4.90
N ASN A 37 14.51 3.01 3.71
CA ASN A 37 14.42 3.85 2.52
C ASN A 37 12.96 4.22 2.21
N THR A 38 12.06 3.23 2.22
CA THR A 38 10.63 3.44 1.97
C THR A 38 10.01 4.36 3.03
N ARG A 39 10.40 4.22 4.31
CA ARG A 39 9.94 5.13 5.36
C ARG A 39 10.40 6.56 5.13
N ALA A 40 11.68 6.77 4.83
CA ALA A 40 12.22 8.10 4.55
C ALA A 40 11.55 8.75 3.32
N ALA A 41 11.29 7.95 2.29
CA ALA A 41 10.55 8.35 1.10
C ALA A 41 9.10 8.73 1.44
N PHE A 42 8.42 7.96 2.30
CA PHE A 42 7.07 8.26 2.75
C PHE A 42 6.99 9.53 3.61
N ASP A 43 7.98 9.78 4.46
CA ASP A 43 8.09 11.02 5.22
C ASP A 43 8.32 12.23 4.30
N THR A 44 9.13 12.07 3.25
CA THR A 44 9.28 13.08 2.19
C THR A 44 7.96 13.34 1.47
N LEU A 45 7.24 12.27 1.11
CA LEU A 45 5.92 12.34 0.47
C LEU A 45 4.91 13.10 1.34
N ARG A 46 4.93 12.93 2.66
CA ARG A 46 4.08 13.69 3.60
C ARG A 46 4.39 15.18 3.56
N LEU A 47 5.66 15.55 3.62
CA LEU A 47 6.08 16.95 3.64
C LEU A 47 5.62 17.66 2.36
N VAL A 48 5.93 17.09 1.19
CA VAL A 48 5.51 17.69 -0.09
C VAL A 48 3.98 17.73 -0.24
N SER A 49 3.26 16.74 0.30
CA SER A 49 1.79 16.75 0.32
C SER A 49 1.22 17.90 1.15
N GLN A 50 1.81 18.17 2.32
CA GLN A 50 1.39 19.29 3.17
C GLN A 50 1.64 20.63 2.49
N GLU A 51 2.81 20.79 1.88
CA GLU A 51 3.17 22.00 1.12
C GLU A 51 2.20 22.23 -0.05
N LEU A 52 1.91 21.17 -0.82
CA LEU A 52 0.97 21.21 -1.94
C LEU A 52 -0.44 21.58 -1.49
N VAL A 53 -0.94 20.99 -0.40
CA VAL A 53 -2.26 21.33 0.15
C VAL A 53 -2.34 22.80 0.56
N VAL A 54 -1.30 23.34 1.20
CA VAL A 54 -1.25 24.76 1.58
C VAL A 54 -1.25 25.65 0.34
N GLU A 55 -0.46 25.30 -0.67
CA GLU A 55 -0.38 26.06 -1.92
C GLU A 55 -1.73 26.08 -2.66
N LEU A 56 -2.36 24.92 -2.83
CA LEU A 56 -3.65 24.81 -3.50
C LEU A 56 -4.76 25.51 -2.71
N SER A 57 -4.77 25.39 -1.38
CA SER A 57 -5.73 26.10 -0.53
C SER A 57 -5.66 27.61 -0.71
N ARG A 58 -4.44 28.18 -0.79
CA ARG A 58 -4.25 29.62 -1.04
C ARG A 58 -4.75 30.05 -2.42
N LYS A 59 -4.65 29.17 -3.43
CA LYS A 59 -5.14 29.45 -4.79
C LYS A 59 -6.66 29.37 -4.89
N ILE A 60 -7.30 28.43 -4.20
CA ILE A 60 -8.75 28.18 -4.32
C ILE A 60 -9.60 29.05 -3.39
N THR A 61 -9.10 29.41 -2.20
CA THR A 61 -9.87 30.18 -1.21
C THR A 61 -10.41 31.52 -1.75
N PRO A 62 -9.66 32.29 -2.57
CA PRO A 62 -10.19 33.52 -3.18
C PRO A 62 -11.26 33.28 -4.26
N VAL A 63 -11.32 32.08 -4.82
CA VAL A 63 -12.30 31.70 -5.86
C VAL A 63 -13.59 31.18 -5.23
N ASP A 64 -13.47 30.24 -4.29
CA ASP A 64 -14.58 29.72 -3.50
C ASP A 64 -14.08 29.20 -2.14
N SER A 65 -14.48 29.87 -1.07
CA SER A 65 -14.11 29.51 0.30
C SER A 65 -14.75 28.20 0.79
N ASN A 66 -15.73 27.64 0.07
CA ASN A 66 -16.35 26.37 0.39
C ASN A 66 -15.56 25.17 -0.13
N VAL A 67 -14.66 25.37 -1.10
CA VAL A 67 -13.80 24.30 -1.62
C VAL A 67 -12.62 24.12 -0.66
N LEU A 68 -12.76 23.14 0.21
CA LEU A 68 -11.76 22.83 1.23
C LEU A 68 -10.82 21.72 0.76
N ILE A 69 -9.52 21.97 0.88
CA ILE A 69 -8.46 20.99 0.65
C ILE A 69 -7.80 20.71 2.00
N GLU A 70 -7.82 19.46 2.45
CA GLU A 70 -7.34 19.08 3.78
C GLU A 70 -6.28 17.98 3.71
N TYR A 71 -5.17 18.19 4.41
CA TYR A 71 -4.22 17.13 4.73
C TYR A 71 -4.57 16.54 6.09
N ARG A 72 -4.65 15.21 6.20
CA ARG A 72 -4.91 14.53 7.47
C ARG A 72 -3.90 13.40 7.72
N PRO A 73 -3.01 13.51 8.72
CA PRO A 73 -2.22 12.38 9.16
C PRO A 73 -3.13 11.36 9.86
N VAL A 74 -2.96 10.07 9.56
CA VAL A 74 -3.73 8.99 10.21
C VAL A 74 -2.87 8.24 11.20
N ASN A 75 -1.73 7.73 10.73
CA ASN A 75 -0.74 7.01 11.52
C ASN A 75 0.62 7.08 10.81
N ASP A 76 1.64 6.39 11.34
CA ASP A 76 3.01 6.36 10.79
C ASP A 76 3.13 5.83 9.36
N MET A 77 2.14 5.11 8.86
CA MET A 77 2.11 4.48 7.54
C MET A 77 0.96 4.95 6.65
N GLU A 78 0.17 5.93 7.09
CA GLU A 78 -1.01 6.40 6.36
C GLU A 78 -1.27 7.90 6.55
N PHE A 79 -1.61 8.58 5.45
CA PHE A 79 -2.16 9.93 5.48
C PHE A 79 -3.16 10.14 4.34
N HIS A 80 -4.05 11.11 4.51
CA HIS A 80 -5.10 11.43 3.53
C HIS A 80 -4.95 12.85 2.99
N ILE A 81 -5.41 13.04 1.76
CA ILE A 81 -5.68 14.35 1.16
C ILE A 81 -7.12 14.35 0.68
N LYS A 82 -7.93 15.26 1.23
CA LYS A 82 -9.35 15.41 0.85
C LYS A 82 -9.53 16.69 0.06
N PHE A 83 -10.24 16.62 -1.07
CA PHE A 83 -10.54 17.76 -1.94
C PHE A 83 -11.71 17.41 -2.87
N SER A 84 -12.53 18.39 -3.25
CA SER A 84 -13.58 18.24 -4.29
C SER A 84 -14.55 17.04 -4.16
N GLY A 85 -14.70 16.47 -2.96
CA GLY A 85 -15.50 15.25 -2.73
C GLY A 85 -14.71 13.94 -2.84
N ASP A 86 -13.49 13.99 -3.35
CA ASP A 86 -12.51 12.91 -3.36
C ASP A 86 -11.70 12.83 -2.07
N LEU A 87 -11.13 11.65 -1.85
CA LEU A 87 -10.23 11.33 -0.76
C LEU A 87 -9.10 10.45 -1.28
N LEU A 88 -7.93 11.05 -1.45
CA LEU A 88 -6.70 10.32 -1.68
C LEU A 88 -6.18 9.75 -0.37
N ILE A 89 -5.90 8.46 -0.36
CA ILE A 89 -5.32 7.74 0.76
C ILE A 89 -3.96 7.21 0.31
N PHE A 90 -2.89 7.67 0.96
CA PHE A 90 -1.54 7.18 0.74
C PHE A 90 -1.17 6.22 1.87
N VAL A 91 -0.78 4.99 1.50
CA VAL A 91 -0.45 3.90 2.43
C VAL A 91 0.94 3.37 2.13
N MET A 92 1.83 3.39 3.11
CA MET A 92 3.10 2.65 3.08
C MET A 92 2.87 1.25 3.66
N HIS A 93 3.30 0.21 2.95
CA HIS A 93 3.24 -1.14 3.49
C HIS A 93 4.57 -1.55 4.13
N SER A 94 4.51 -2.30 5.24
CA SER A 94 5.68 -2.83 5.92
C SER A 94 6.36 -3.99 5.20
N ASN A 95 5.64 -4.65 4.28
CA ASN A 95 6.11 -5.83 3.60
C ASN A 95 7.01 -5.48 2.42
N ILE A 96 8.20 -6.09 2.40
CA ILE A 96 9.10 -6.03 1.26
C ILE A 96 8.75 -7.15 0.29
N VAL A 97 8.47 -6.78 -0.96
CA VAL A 97 7.99 -7.67 -2.02
C VAL A 97 9.04 -7.87 -3.11
N THR A 98 8.88 -8.92 -3.90
CA THR A 98 9.59 -9.15 -5.17
C THR A 98 8.55 -9.54 -6.20
N PHE A 99 8.89 -9.45 -7.47
CA PHE A 99 8.00 -9.78 -8.58
C PHE A 99 8.58 -10.92 -9.45
N PRO A 100 7.74 -11.54 -10.31
CA PRO A 100 8.19 -12.46 -11.36
C PRO A 100 9.21 -11.81 -12.29
N ASP A 101 10.08 -12.61 -12.92
CA ASP A 101 11.22 -12.08 -13.69
C ASP A 101 10.82 -11.30 -14.96
N ASP A 102 9.59 -11.47 -15.46
CA ASP A 102 9.03 -10.73 -16.59
C ASP A 102 8.37 -9.40 -16.19
N TYR A 103 8.33 -9.10 -14.89
CA TYR A 103 7.70 -7.89 -14.39
C TYR A 103 8.59 -6.66 -14.60
N GLY A 104 8.07 -5.66 -15.32
CA GLY A 104 8.58 -4.28 -15.42
C GLY A 104 10.10 -4.11 -15.26
N PRO A 105 10.60 -3.71 -14.07
CA PRO A 105 12.01 -3.42 -13.83
C PRO A 105 12.93 -4.65 -13.68
N MET A 106 12.37 -5.87 -13.56
CA MET A 106 13.12 -7.11 -13.30
C MET A 106 14.14 -7.50 -14.38
N PRO A 107 13.81 -7.46 -15.69
CA PRO A 107 14.76 -7.83 -16.75
C PRO A 107 15.80 -6.73 -17.08
N SER A 108 16.02 -5.77 -16.18
CA SER A 108 17.03 -4.71 -16.38
C SER A 108 18.42 -5.18 -15.96
N LYS A 109 19.45 -4.74 -16.71
CA LYS A 109 20.86 -4.96 -16.33
C LYS A 109 21.17 -4.45 -14.91
N TYR A 110 20.46 -3.40 -14.49
CA TYR A 110 20.57 -2.84 -13.16
C TYR A 110 20.16 -3.84 -12.07
N VAL A 111 19.02 -4.53 -12.23
CA VAL A 111 18.56 -5.57 -11.29
C VAL A 111 19.41 -6.83 -11.39
N GLU A 112 19.79 -7.25 -12.60
CA GLU A 112 20.64 -8.43 -12.81
C GLU A 112 22.01 -8.31 -12.14
N ALA A 113 22.57 -7.09 -12.09
CA ALA A 113 23.89 -6.84 -11.49
C ALA A 113 23.93 -7.01 -9.96
N ASP A 114 22.79 -6.87 -9.27
CA ASP A 114 22.69 -7.12 -7.83
C ASP A 114 21.30 -7.64 -7.45
N PHE A 115 21.24 -8.92 -7.07
CA PHE A 115 20.01 -9.60 -6.66
C PHE A 115 19.22 -8.88 -5.57
N ARG A 116 19.85 -8.04 -4.73
CA ARG A 116 19.15 -7.29 -3.67
C ARG A 116 18.24 -6.19 -4.25
N ARG A 117 18.51 -5.72 -5.48
CA ARG A 117 17.72 -4.68 -6.17
C ARG A 117 16.37 -5.16 -6.67
N ARG A 118 16.10 -6.47 -6.64
CA ARG A 118 14.79 -7.05 -7.00
C ARG A 118 13.71 -6.94 -5.90
N PHE A 119 14.09 -6.44 -4.72
CA PHE A 119 13.19 -6.32 -3.57
C PHE A 119 12.76 -4.87 -3.38
N PHE A 120 11.49 -4.69 -3.05
CA PHE A 120 10.84 -3.38 -3.01
C PHE A 120 10.00 -3.20 -1.76
N GLY A 121 10.15 -2.04 -1.13
CA GLY A 121 9.06 -1.47 -0.32
C GLY A 121 8.11 -0.73 -1.24
N HIS A 122 6.88 -0.53 -0.78
CA HIS A 122 5.85 0.07 -1.64
C HIS A 122 4.95 1.04 -0.89
N ILE A 123 4.61 2.11 -1.61
CA ILE A 123 3.64 3.13 -1.20
C ILE A 123 2.53 3.11 -2.25
N MET A 124 1.29 2.99 -1.80
CA MET A 124 0.12 2.95 -2.66
C MET A 124 -0.71 4.21 -2.46
N ALA A 125 -1.21 4.76 -3.56
CA ALA A 125 -2.15 5.87 -3.57
C ALA A 125 -3.50 5.36 -4.08
N TYR A 126 -4.54 5.50 -3.26
CA TYR A 126 -5.90 5.13 -3.61
C TYR A 126 -6.79 6.38 -3.69
N ASN A 127 -7.71 6.43 -4.64
CA ASN A 127 -8.82 7.37 -4.63
C ASN A 127 -10.10 6.71 -4.13
N PHE A 128 -10.76 7.36 -3.18
CA PHE A 128 -12.08 7.02 -2.66
C PHE A 128 -12.97 8.25 -2.72
N MET A 129 -14.30 8.06 -2.71
CA MET A 129 -15.18 9.19 -2.37
C MET A 129 -15.05 9.50 -0.88
N ALA A 130 -14.89 10.77 -0.53
CA ALA A 130 -14.79 11.21 0.87
C ALA A 130 -16.02 10.79 1.70
N ASP A 131 -17.20 10.80 1.09
CA ASP A 131 -18.45 10.38 1.71
C ASP A 131 -18.51 8.87 1.99
N SER A 132 -17.77 8.05 1.25
CA SER A 132 -17.70 6.61 1.52
C SER A 132 -17.07 6.33 2.88
N ILE A 133 -15.98 7.04 3.19
CA ILE A 133 -15.32 6.91 4.49
C ILE A 133 -16.15 7.62 5.58
N LYS A 134 -16.66 8.82 5.32
CA LYS A 134 -17.44 9.61 6.29
C LYS A 134 -18.70 8.88 6.76
N TYR A 135 -19.42 8.24 5.86
CA TYR A 135 -20.66 7.52 6.17
C TYR A 135 -20.47 6.00 6.26
N GLN A 136 -19.23 5.50 6.25
CA GLN A 136 -18.95 4.06 6.38
C GLN A 136 -19.69 3.22 5.33
N ARG A 137 -19.72 3.70 4.07
CA ARG A 137 -20.26 2.95 2.93
C ARG A 137 -19.26 1.87 2.53
N MET A 138 -19.24 0.77 3.29
CA MET A 138 -18.22 -0.29 3.19
C MET A 138 -18.16 -1.00 1.83
N ASN A 139 -19.20 -0.86 1.00
CA ASN A 139 -19.26 -1.50 -0.32
C ASN A 139 -18.80 -0.57 -1.46
N ASP A 140 -18.51 0.70 -1.17
CA ASP A 140 -18.03 1.60 -2.21
C ASP A 140 -16.58 1.27 -2.57
N PRO A 141 -16.24 1.18 -3.86
CA PRO A 141 -14.89 0.86 -4.29
C PRO A 141 -13.92 2.02 -4.03
N GLY A 142 -12.68 1.66 -3.73
CA GLY A 142 -11.52 2.53 -3.88
C GLY A 142 -10.67 2.08 -5.05
N TYR A 143 -10.09 3.02 -5.78
CA TYR A 143 -9.31 2.75 -6.97
C TYR A 143 -7.84 3.04 -6.70
N LEU A 144 -6.96 2.07 -6.95
CA LEU A 144 -5.52 2.31 -6.91
C LEU A 144 -5.18 3.27 -8.07
N VAL A 145 -4.78 4.49 -7.75
CA VAL A 145 -4.37 5.47 -8.76
C VAL A 145 -2.90 5.29 -9.11
N GLY A 146 -2.05 4.94 -8.15
CA GLY A 146 -0.64 4.68 -8.41
C GLY A 146 0.06 3.88 -7.31
N ARG A 147 1.16 3.23 -7.70
CA ARG A 147 2.01 2.43 -6.82
C ARG A 147 3.47 2.81 -7.04
N LEU A 148 4.12 3.30 -5.98
CA LEU A 148 5.53 3.62 -5.97
C LEU A 148 6.29 2.48 -5.30
N LEU A 149 7.23 1.87 -6.03
CA LEU A 149 8.14 0.85 -5.55
C LEU A 149 9.50 1.47 -5.28
N ILE A 150 10.14 1.13 -4.17
CA ILE A 150 11.45 1.69 -3.77
C ILE A 150 12.38 0.55 -3.39
N ASN A 151 13.58 0.53 -3.97
CA ASN A 151 14.56 -0.54 -3.76
C ASN A 151 15.63 -0.21 -2.70
N ILE A 152 16.62 -1.10 -2.58
CA ILE A 152 17.69 -1.00 -1.58
C ILE A 152 18.63 0.20 -1.79
N GLU A 153 18.73 0.72 -3.01
CA GLU A 153 19.55 1.88 -3.37
C GLU A 153 18.73 3.16 -3.49
N ASN A 154 17.48 3.15 -3.01
CA ASN A 154 16.56 4.29 -3.07
C ASN A 154 16.21 4.72 -4.50
N HIS A 155 16.32 3.79 -5.45
CA HIS A 155 15.76 3.95 -6.78
C HIS A 155 14.28 3.54 -6.76
N TYR A 156 13.49 4.15 -7.64
CA TYR A 156 12.06 3.90 -7.70
C TYR A 156 11.58 3.37 -9.05
N PHE A 157 10.47 2.65 -8.98
CA PHE A 157 9.65 2.31 -10.13
C PHE A 157 8.21 2.70 -9.82
N LEU A 158 7.61 3.51 -10.68
CA LEU A 158 6.25 4.01 -10.52
C LEU A 158 5.32 3.33 -11.52
N GLU A 159 4.16 2.89 -11.03
CA GLU A 159 3.05 2.42 -11.85
C GLU A 159 1.80 3.27 -11.62
N GLY A 160 1.01 3.41 -12.68
CA GLY A 160 -0.23 4.18 -12.63
C GLY A 160 -0.01 5.68 -12.85
N VAL A 161 -0.97 6.45 -12.33
CA VAL A 161 -1.22 7.90 -12.49
C VAL A 161 -0.87 8.42 -13.89
N GLN A 162 -1.82 8.14 -14.77
CA GLN A 162 -1.92 8.26 -16.24
C GLN A 162 -1.50 9.57 -16.94
N GLN A 163 -0.69 10.44 -16.34
CA GLN A 163 -0.14 11.63 -17.01
C GLN A 163 1.38 11.82 -16.78
N LEU A 164 2.01 10.90 -16.06
CA LEU A 164 3.46 10.78 -16.03
C LEU A 164 3.90 9.96 -17.24
N GLU A 165 3.77 10.53 -18.43
CA GLU A 165 4.59 10.12 -19.57
C GLU A 165 6.04 10.50 -19.22
N LEU A 166 6.66 9.72 -18.33
CA LEU A 166 8.11 9.74 -18.14
C LEU A 166 8.67 8.97 -19.34
N PRO A 167 9.19 9.64 -20.38
CA PRO A 167 9.89 8.92 -21.43
C PRO A 167 11.09 8.21 -20.78
N ASP A 168 11.21 6.91 -21.04
CA ASP A 168 12.25 6.05 -20.50
C ASP A 168 12.23 5.92 -18.96
N ASN A 169 11.18 5.32 -18.41
CA ASN A 169 11.08 4.90 -16.99
C ASN A 169 12.05 3.74 -16.67
N ASP A 170 13.35 3.97 -16.84
CA ASP A 170 14.39 3.08 -16.36
C ASP A 170 14.62 3.33 -14.86
N MET A 171 14.32 2.31 -14.06
CA MET A 171 14.53 2.36 -12.61
C MET A 171 15.98 2.68 -12.25
N ALA A 172 16.96 2.32 -13.09
CA ALA A 172 18.38 2.57 -12.83
C ALA A 172 18.74 4.05 -12.71
N ASP A 173 17.97 4.95 -13.35
CA ASP A 173 18.22 6.39 -13.36
C ASP A 173 17.28 7.16 -12.40
N ASN A 174 16.30 6.46 -11.84
CA ASN A 174 15.21 7.04 -11.08
C ASN A 174 15.47 7.04 -9.57
N LEU A 175 16.09 8.12 -9.06
CA LEU A 175 16.28 8.32 -7.61
C LEU A 175 15.05 8.97 -6.96
N VAL A 176 14.73 8.54 -5.74
CA VAL A 176 13.69 9.20 -4.93
C VAL A 176 14.15 10.62 -4.56
N THR A 177 13.41 11.62 -5.03
CA THR A 177 13.63 13.05 -4.73
C THR A 177 12.33 13.72 -4.28
N PRO A 178 12.41 14.87 -3.56
CA PRO A 178 11.23 15.66 -3.22
C PRO A 178 10.40 16.09 -4.44
N ASP A 179 11.06 16.47 -5.54
CA ASP A 179 10.38 16.90 -6.77
C ASP A 179 9.58 15.75 -7.40
N MET A 180 10.15 14.54 -7.45
CA MET A 180 9.44 13.35 -7.92
C MET A 180 8.26 13.01 -7.00
N MET A 181 8.44 13.09 -5.69
CA MET A 181 7.37 12.83 -4.73
C MET A 181 6.22 13.84 -4.89
N ARG A 182 6.55 15.11 -5.09
CA ARG A 182 5.56 16.15 -5.37
C ARG A 182 4.79 15.83 -6.66
N LEU A 183 5.50 15.49 -7.72
CA LEU A 183 4.92 15.13 -9.01
C LEU A 183 3.99 13.90 -8.92
N PHE A 184 4.34 12.91 -8.10
CA PHE A 184 3.49 11.76 -7.81
C PHE A 184 2.18 12.17 -7.13
N VAL A 185 2.22 13.06 -6.13
CA VAL A 185 1.01 13.58 -5.46
C VAL A 185 0.17 14.40 -6.43
N GLU A 186 0.77 15.31 -7.20
CA GLU A 186 0.07 16.13 -8.19
C GLU A 186 -0.65 15.25 -9.22
N SER A 187 0.02 14.22 -9.73
CA SER A 187 -0.54 13.30 -10.71
C SER A 187 -1.66 12.43 -10.12
N ALA A 188 -1.55 12.03 -8.85
CA ALA A 188 -2.63 11.35 -8.13
C ALA A 188 -3.85 12.26 -7.94
N MET A 189 -3.64 13.55 -7.63
CA MET A 189 -4.72 14.53 -7.51
C MET A 189 -5.41 14.76 -8.85
N ILE A 190 -4.65 14.92 -9.94
CA ILE A 190 -5.23 15.11 -11.27
C ILE A 190 -6.01 13.86 -11.71
N ALA A 191 -5.47 12.66 -11.47
CA ALA A 191 -6.17 11.41 -11.75
C ALA A 191 -7.48 11.29 -10.97
N ALA A 192 -7.51 11.73 -9.70
CA ALA A 192 -8.73 11.73 -8.90
C ALA A 192 -9.78 12.73 -9.42
N VAL A 193 -9.38 13.98 -9.72
CA VAL A 193 -10.30 15.01 -10.23
C VAL A 193 -10.95 14.60 -11.55
N ASN A 194 -10.24 13.87 -12.41
CA ASN A 194 -10.74 13.45 -13.71
C ASN A 194 -11.51 12.11 -13.68
N ASN A 195 -11.68 11.50 -12.50
CA ASN A 195 -12.35 10.21 -12.38
C ASN A 195 -13.84 10.38 -12.05
N ASP A 196 -14.66 10.56 -13.09
CA ASP A 196 -16.11 10.69 -12.95
C ASP A 196 -16.77 9.38 -12.47
N LEU A 197 -17.78 9.52 -11.59
CA LEU A 197 -18.63 8.40 -11.21
C LEU A 197 -19.49 7.96 -12.39
N VAL A 198 -19.30 6.73 -12.85
CA VAL A 198 -20.18 6.12 -13.85
C VAL A 198 -21.40 5.54 -13.14
N ALA A 199 -22.57 6.11 -13.43
CA ALA A 199 -23.83 5.58 -12.93
C ALA A 199 -24.08 4.17 -13.50
N PRO A 200 -24.45 3.18 -12.67
CA PRO A 200 -24.79 1.85 -13.17
C PRO A 200 -26.05 1.92 -14.05
N PRO A 201 -26.19 1.04 -15.06
CA PRO A 201 -27.41 0.91 -15.84
C PRO A 201 -28.66 0.74 -14.97
N MET A 202 -29.77 1.38 -15.37
CA MET A 202 -31.06 1.33 -14.66
C MET A 202 -31.50 -0.11 -14.34
N GLN A 203 -31.24 -1.05 -15.25
CA GLN A 203 -31.63 -2.46 -15.11
C GLN A 203 -30.94 -3.14 -13.92
N ASP A 204 -29.73 -2.70 -13.57
CA ASP A 204 -28.92 -3.28 -12.49
C ASP A 204 -29.35 -2.76 -11.10
N ILE A 205 -30.07 -1.62 -11.04
CA ILE A 205 -30.47 -0.96 -9.77
C ILE A 205 -31.99 -0.88 -9.55
N GLN A 206 -32.80 -1.48 -10.44
CA GLN A 206 -34.26 -1.43 -10.37
C GLN A 206 -34.87 -2.09 -9.12
N LYS A 207 -34.14 -3.00 -8.46
CA LYS A 207 -34.64 -3.76 -7.31
C LYS A 207 -33.63 -3.70 -6.18
N ILE A 208 -34.08 -3.25 -5.01
CA ILE A 208 -33.35 -3.43 -3.76
C ILE A 208 -34.13 -4.34 -2.83
N THR A 209 -33.41 -5.19 -2.10
CA THR A 209 -33.97 -6.04 -1.05
C THR A 209 -34.18 -5.24 0.23
N VAL A 210 -35.05 -5.73 1.12
CA VAL A 210 -35.22 -5.13 2.47
C VAL A 210 -33.89 -5.15 3.24
N LYS A 211 -33.07 -6.19 3.07
CA LYS A 211 -31.71 -6.27 3.64
C LYS A 211 -30.86 -5.09 3.19
N GLN A 212 -30.78 -4.85 1.87
CA GLN A 212 -30.03 -3.72 1.32
C GLN A 212 -30.57 -2.37 1.82
N LYS A 213 -31.89 -2.21 1.98
CA LYS A 213 -32.49 -1.00 2.58
C LYS A 213 -32.00 -0.78 4.02
N VAL A 214 -31.97 -1.84 4.84
CA VAL A 214 -31.54 -1.75 6.25
C VAL A 214 -30.05 -1.46 6.34
N GLU A 215 -29.22 -2.11 5.52
CA GLU A 215 -27.78 -1.84 5.43
C GLU A 215 -27.51 -0.38 5.05
N ASN A 216 -28.22 0.15 4.03
CA ASN A 216 -28.12 1.56 3.63
C ASN A 216 -28.56 2.54 4.74
N GLN A 217 -29.46 2.14 5.64
CA GLN A 217 -29.84 2.95 6.80
C GLN A 217 -28.85 2.87 7.96
N GLN A 218 -28.17 1.73 8.13
CA GLN A 218 -27.14 1.57 9.17
C GLN A 218 -25.89 2.40 8.87
N VAL A 219 -25.53 2.56 7.59
CA VAL A 219 -24.50 3.49 7.09
C VAL A 219 -24.71 4.93 7.59
N SER A 220 -25.97 5.38 7.77
CA SER A 220 -26.27 6.72 8.31
C SER A 220 -26.28 6.81 9.84
N ARG A 221 -26.23 5.69 10.57
CA ARG A 221 -26.21 5.67 12.04
C ARG A 221 -24.80 5.34 12.50
N GLY A 222 -24.03 6.37 12.86
CA GLY A 222 -22.76 6.22 13.57
C GLY A 222 -22.93 5.19 14.69
N SER A 223 -22.16 4.11 14.61
CA SER A 223 -22.24 2.96 15.49
C SER A 223 -22.09 3.40 16.95
N LYS A 224 -23.17 3.32 17.74
CA LYS A 224 -23.04 3.26 19.20
C LYS A 224 -22.45 1.90 19.52
N VAL A 225 -21.21 1.91 20.02
CA VAL A 225 -20.55 0.75 20.64
C VAL A 225 -21.45 0.25 21.76
N GLY A 226 -22.21 -0.80 21.48
CA GLY A 226 -23.07 -1.49 22.43
C GLY A 226 -22.53 -2.91 22.61
N PHE A 227 -21.87 -3.13 23.75
CA PHE A 227 -21.46 -4.44 24.24
C PHE A 227 -22.62 -5.45 24.13
N SER A 228 -22.41 -6.55 23.40
CA SER A 228 -23.20 -7.77 23.55
C SER A 228 -22.40 -8.79 24.34
N PHE A 229 -22.68 -8.85 25.64
CA PHE A 229 -22.36 -10.02 26.47
C PHE A 229 -23.29 -11.17 26.07
N SER A 230 -22.74 -12.28 25.59
CA SER A 230 -23.43 -13.56 25.59
C SER A 230 -22.79 -14.44 26.67
N SER A 231 -23.38 -14.41 27.87
CA SER A 231 -23.17 -15.42 28.88
C SER A 231 -23.99 -16.65 28.54
N GLU A 232 -23.35 -17.71 28.04
CA GLU A 232 -23.89 -19.06 28.15
C GLU A 232 -22.96 -19.87 29.06
N GLN A 233 -23.28 -19.84 30.35
CA GLN A 233 -22.99 -20.94 31.25
C GLN A 233 -24.31 -21.63 31.54
N HIS A 234 -24.51 -22.81 30.94
CA HIS A 234 -25.26 -23.86 31.62
C HIS A 234 -24.54 -25.18 31.39
N HIS A 235 -23.97 -25.67 32.49
CA HIS A 235 -23.41 -27.00 32.64
C HIS A 235 -24.49 -28.08 32.43
N SER A 236 -24.11 -29.14 31.71
CA SER A 236 -24.36 -30.50 32.18
C SER A 236 -23.20 -31.39 31.73
N VAL A 237 -22.66 -32.09 32.72
CA VAL A 237 -21.46 -32.93 32.74
C VAL A 237 -21.75 -34.29 32.13
N ASP A 238 -20.84 -34.81 31.29
CA ASP A 238 -20.26 -36.15 31.49
C ASP A 238 -19.17 -36.48 30.47
N GLY A 239 -18.02 -37.00 30.96
CA GLY A 239 -17.28 -38.03 30.21
C GLY A 239 -15.91 -37.67 29.60
N LEU A 240 -14.89 -37.61 30.48
CA LEU A 240 -13.49 -38.06 30.29
C LEU A 240 -12.48 -37.17 29.53
N LEU A 241 -11.42 -36.86 30.28
CA LEU A 241 -10.13 -36.30 29.83
C LEU A 241 -9.26 -37.37 29.16
N TYR A 242 -8.62 -36.99 28.06
CA TYR A 242 -7.16 -37.03 27.89
C TYR A 242 -6.72 -35.84 27.04
#